data_AF-A0A0Q2Y3T9-F1
#
_entry.id   AF-A0A0Q2Y3T9-F1
#
_cell.length_a   1.000
_cell.length_b   1.000
_cell.length_c   1.000
_cell.angle_alpha   90.00
_cell.angle_beta   90.00
_cell.angle_gamma   90.00
#
_symmetry.space_group_name_H-M   'P 1'
#
loop_
_entity.id
_entity.type
_entity.pdbx_description
1 polymer ?
#
loop_
_entity_poly.entity_id
_entity_poly.type
_entity_poly.pdbx_seq_one_letter_code
_entity_poly.pdbx_strand_id
1 'polypeptide(L)' 'MANMMADNTKMDGEQAAILRDLCEKTGHPFSDQMSASKAAALIDELSLQVDDTDLKSER' A
#
# COMPACT_ATOMS: atom_id res chain seq x y z
N MET A 1 -12.27 -25.77 1.30
CA MET A 1 -12.41 -25.06 0.02
C MET A 1 -12.18 -23.59 0.32
N ALA A 2 -11.06 -23.04 -0.15
CA ALA A 2 -10.61 -21.68 0.19
C ALA A 2 -11.72 -20.68 -0.17
N ASN A 3 -12.20 -19.97 0.84
CA ASN A 3 -13.21 -18.95 0.71
C ASN A 3 -12.55 -17.75 0.04
N MET A 4 -12.51 -17.79 -1.29
CA MET A 4 -12.18 -16.69 -2.19
C MET A 4 -13.35 -15.68 -2.13
N MET A 5 -13.66 -15.18 -0.93
CA MET A 5 -14.51 -14.02 -0.76
C MET A 5 -13.73 -12.89 -1.40
N ALA A 6 -14.22 -12.46 -2.55
CA ALA A 6 -13.84 -11.22 -3.18
C ALA A 6 -13.86 -10.14 -2.09
N ASP A 7 -12.66 -9.76 -1.66
CA ASP A 7 -12.37 -8.78 -0.62
C ASP A 7 -12.71 -7.39 -1.18
N ASN A 8 -14.01 -7.15 -1.34
CA ASN A 8 -14.64 -5.84 -1.49
C ASN A 8 -14.90 -5.22 -0.10
N THR A 9 -14.17 -5.68 0.91
CA THR A 9 -14.08 -5.00 2.19
C THR A 9 -13.39 -3.66 1.96
N LYS A 10 -13.85 -2.63 2.67
CA LYS A 10 -13.16 -1.35 2.67
C LYS A 10 -11.77 -1.54 3.28
N MET A 11 -10.82 -0.74 2.83
CA MET A 11 -9.48 -0.67 3.41
C MET A 11 -9.57 -0.59 4.94
N ASP A 12 -8.84 -1.48 5.62
CA ASP A 12 -8.76 -1.45 7.08
C ASP A 12 -7.90 -0.26 7.57
N GLY A 13 -8.13 0.19 8.80
CA GLY A 13 -7.38 1.30 9.41
C GLY A 13 -5.87 1.07 9.46
N GLU A 14 -5.41 -0.18 9.67
CA GLU A 14 -3.98 -0.51 9.60
C GLU A 14 -3.42 -0.35 8.19
N GLN A 15 -4.12 -0.88 7.18
CA GLN A 15 -3.70 -0.72 5.79
C GLN A 15 -3.70 0.75 5.37
N ALA A 16 -4.68 1.52 5.83
CA ALA A 16 -4.76 2.96 5.58
C ALA A 16 -3.54 3.71 6.14
N ALA A 17 -3.11 3.37 7.37
CA ALA A 17 -1.95 3.97 8.00
C ALA A 17 -0.66 3.63 7.24
N ILE A 18 -0.46 2.36 6.87
CA ILE A 18 0.71 1.90 6.12
C ILE A 18 0.74 2.56 4.74
N LEU A 19 -0.37 2.52 4.00
CA LEU A 19 -0.45 3.10 2.67
C LEU A 19 -0.22 4.61 2.71
N ARG A 20 -0.72 5.32 3.74
CA ARG A 20 -0.51 6.77 3.88
C ARG A 20 0.97 7.12 4.08
N ASP A 21 1.68 6.36 4.93
CA ASP A 21 3.13 6.53 5.14
C ASP A 21 3.92 6.27 3.86
N LEU A 22 3.61 5.19 3.15
CA LEU A 22 4.24 4.84 1.87
C LEU A 22 3.96 5.88 0.78
N CYS A 23 2.72 6.35 0.68
CA CYS A 23 2.34 7.43 -0.22
C CYS A 23 3.11 8.72 0.06
N GLU A 24 3.29 9.08 1.34
CA GLU A 24 4.07 10.27 1.73
C GLU A 24 5.55 10.13 1.32
N LYS A 25 6.16 8.97 1.57
CA LYS A 25 7.56 8.69 1.23
C LYS A 25 7.85 8.66 -0.27
N THR A 26 6.91 8.12 -1.05
CA THR A 26 7.03 8.00 -2.51
C THR A 26 6.48 9.21 -3.27
N GLY A 27 5.78 10.11 -2.59
CA GLY A 27 5.05 11.23 -3.21
C GLY A 27 3.78 10.81 -3.97
N HIS A 28 3.27 9.60 -3.73
CA HIS A 28 2.04 9.12 -4.33
C HIS A 28 0.78 9.70 -3.66
N PRO A 29 -0.31 9.94 -4.40
CA PRO A 29 -1.57 10.39 -3.82
C PRO A 29 -2.26 9.25 -3.04
N PHE A 30 -2.48 9.46 -1.75
CA PHE A 30 -3.28 8.56 -0.91
C PHE A 30 -4.78 8.71 -1.21
N SER A 31 -5.52 7.59 -1.24
CA SER A 31 -6.97 7.60 -1.41
C SER A 31 -7.65 6.59 -0.48
N ASP A 32 -8.53 7.10 0.39
CA ASP A 32 -9.30 6.28 1.34
C ASP A 32 -10.48 5.54 0.68
N GLN A 33 -10.82 5.88 -0.57
CA GLN A 33 -11.96 5.29 -1.27
C GLN A 33 -11.67 3.96 -1.98
N MET A 34 -10.49 3.37 -1.75
CA MET A 34 -10.13 2.09 -2.37
C MET A 34 -10.46 0.88 -1.49
N SER A 35 -10.69 -0.27 -2.13
CA SER A 35 -10.90 -1.54 -1.43
C SER A 35 -9.61 -2.04 -0.78
N ALA A 36 -9.72 -2.83 0.28
CA ALA A 36 -8.59 -3.40 1.02
C ALA A 36 -7.62 -4.18 0.11
N SER A 37 -8.15 -4.96 -0.83
CA SER A 37 -7.36 -5.65 -1.86
C SER A 37 -6.55 -4.72 -2.77
N LYS A 38 -7.10 -3.55 -3.13
CA LYS A 38 -6.38 -2.54 -3.92
C LYS A 38 -5.33 -1.80 -3.08
N ALA A 39 -5.66 -1.51 -1.82
CA ALA A 39 -4.71 -0.94 -0.87
C ALA A 39 -3.51 -1.86 -0.65
N ALA A 40 -3.74 -3.17 -0.46
CA ALA A 40 -2.68 -4.16 -0.29
C ALA A 40 -1.73 -4.21 -1.50
N ALA A 41 -2.27 -4.21 -2.73
CA ALA A 41 -1.44 -4.20 -3.93
C ALA A 41 -0.58 -2.93 -4.05
N LEU A 42 -1.15 -1.76 -3.70
CA LEU A 42 -0.40 -0.50 -3.66
C LEU A 42 0.65 -0.48 -2.55
N ILE A 43 0.36 -1.02 -1.37
CA ILE A 43 1.33 -1.13 -0.28
C ILE A 43 2.54 -1.95 -0.73
N ASP A 44 2.32 -3.09 -1.39
CA ASP A 44 3.41 -3.95 -1.90
C ASP A 44 4.27 -3.20 -2.94
N GLU A 45 3.63 -2.53 -3.90
CA GLU A 45 4.32 -1.74 -4.94
C GLU A 45 5.14 -0.59 -4.34
N LEU A 46 4.53 0.20 -3.45
CA LEU A 46 5.20 1.36 -2.85
C LEU A 46 6.30 0.92 -1.86
N SER A 47 6.11 -0.19 -1.13
CA SER A 47 7.14 -0.73 -0.24
C SER A 47 8.39 -1.11 -1.02
N LEU A 48 8.23 -1.77 -2.18
CA LEU A 48 9.35 -2.10 -3.07
C LEU A 48 10.08 -0.85 -3.58
N GLN A 49 9.33 0.21 -3.88
CA GLN A 49 9.90 1.47 -4.35
C GLN A 49 10.67 2.20 -3.25
N VAL A 50 10.16 2.19 -2.01
CA VAL A 50 10.87 2.79 -0.85
C VAL A 50 12.15 2.02 -0.56
N ASP A 51 12.11 0.69 -0.54
CA ASP A 51 13.31 -0.16 -0.37
C ASP A 51 14.38 0.17 -1.44
N ASP A 52 14.00 0.26 -2.71
CA ASP A 52 14.94 0.59 -3.80
C ASP A 52 15.47 2.04 -3.74
N THR A 53 14.67 2.97 -3.19
CA THR A 53 15.08 4.38 -3.03
C THR A 53 16.06 4.55 -1.88
N ASP A 54 15.87 3.82 -0.78
CA ASP A 54 16.81 3.79 0.36
C ASP A 54 18.18 3.26 -0.09
N LEU A 55 18.19 2.16 -0.85
CA LEU A 55 19.39 1.58 -1.47
C LEU A 55 20.14 2.51 -2.45
N LYS A 56 19.45 3.50 -3.03
CA LYS A 56 20.05 4.47 -3.96
C LYS A 56 20.58 5.74 -3.29
N SER A 57 20.13 6.06 -2.08
CA SER A 57 20.67 7.22 -1.32
C SER A 57 22.05 6.96 -0.72
N GLU A 58 22.50 5.69 -0.66
CA GLU A 58 23.76 5.29 -0.03
C GLU A 58 24.91 5.00 -1.04
N ARG A 59 24.90 5.61 -2.24
CA ARG A 59 25.96 5.44 -3.25
C ARG A 59 26.67 6.73 -3.66
#